data_AF-A0A6M1NP10-F1
#
_entry.id   AF-A0A6M1NP10-F1
#
_cell.length_a   1.000
_cell.length_b   1.000
_cell.length_c   1.000
_cell.angle_alpha   90.00
_cell.angle_beta   90.00
_cell.angle_gamma   90.00
#
_symmetry.space_group_name_H-M   'P 1'
#
loop_
_entity.id
_entity.type
_entity.pdbx_description
1 polymer ?
#
loop_
_entity_poly.entity_id
_entity_poly.type
_entity_poly.pdbx_seq_one_letter_code
_entity_poly.pdbx_strand_id
1 'polypeptide(L)'
;MNYTEGITFIKELSKLHSNSGLGNNKLYVVMGNLKVEFPGYKNNGDYKLLYKQNDNWVAFSHSDIVSYIYKNTNQENFLNIINSLECIYQNGIMCDNDFFSHEIKNFLFWLTLQEDLNYPMPRYQGRKLPFQRFYEAVLAKLGFYELNFILGRTNNHNGRVPQLLQIPQGVKVPVFYMI
;
A
#
# COMPACT_ATOMS: atom_id res chain seq x y z
N MET A 1 13.98 5.02 -2.29
CA MET A 1 12.97 4.82 -3.32
C MET A 1 11.66 5.49 -2.93
N ASN A 2 11.33 6.59 -3.59
CA ASN A 2 10.00 7.19 -3.60
C ASN A 2 9.11 6.57 -4.71
N TYR A 3 7.84 7.01 -4.86
CA TYR A 3 6.94 6.44 -5.87
C TYR A 3 7.39 6.69 -7.31
N THR A 4 7.94 7.86 -7.62
CA THR A 4 8.44 8.15 -8.98
C THR A 4 9.59 7.22 -9.35
N GLU A 5 10.52 7.01 -8.43
CA GLU A 5 11.62 6.05 -8.58
C GLU A 5 11.11 4.61 -8.70
N GLY A 6 10.13 4.21 -7.88
CA GLY A 6 9.51 2.87 -7.93
C GLY A 6 8.77 2.58 -9.23
N ILE A 7 8.00 3.56 -9.74
CA ILE A 7 7.33 3.45 -11.05
C ILE A 7 8.37 3.29 -12.16
N THR A 8 9.44 4.08 -12.12
CA THR A 8 10.53 4.01 -13.10
C THR A 8 11.20 2.65 -13.06
N PHE A 9 11.52 2.15 -11.87
CA PHE A 9 12.10 0.83 -11.65
C PHE A 9 11.25 -0.30 -12.24
N ILE A 10 9.94 -0.32 -11.99
CA ILE A 10 9.04 -1.35 -12.56
C ILE A 10 8.95 -1.24 -14.08
N LYS A 11 8.91 -0.02 -14.63
CA LYS A 11 8.91 0.19 -16.09
C LYS A 11 10.21 -0.30 -16.74
N GLU A 12 11.35 -0.08 -16.11
CA GLU A 12 12.64 -0.59 -16.58
C GLU A 12 12.71 -2.11 -16.50
N LEU A 13 12.25 -2.72 -15.40
CA LEU A 13 12.11 -4.17 -15.28
C LEU A 13 11.20 -4.76 -16.37
N SER A 14 10.11 -4.08 -16.71
CA SER A 14 9.22 -4.49 -17.80
C SER A 14 9.92 -4.48 -19.16
N LYS A 15 10.74 -3.46 -19.44
CA LYS A 15 11.53 -3.38 -20.68
C LYS A 15 12.58 -4.48 -20.74
N LEU A 16 13.29 -4.71 -19.63
CA LEU A 16 14.30 -5.77 -19.53
C LEU A 16 13.67 -7.15 -19.76
N HIS A 17 12.53 -7.43 -19.13
CA HIS A 17 11.80 -8.68 -19.35
C HIS A 17 11.41 -8.86 -20.81
N SER A 18 10.84 -7.83 -21.45
CA SER A 18 10.45 -7.89 -22.87
C SER A 18 11.65 -8.12 -23.80
N ASN A 19 12.80 -7.52 -23.50
CA ASN A 19 14.00 -7.62 -24.34
C ASN A 19 14.82 -8.90 -24.09
N SER A 20 14.65 -9.55 -22.94
CA SER A 20 15.44 -10.71 -22.53
C SER A 20 15.09 -12.02 -23.24
N GLY A 21 13.99 -12.07 -24.01
CA GLY A 21 13.51 -13.30 -24.65
C GLY A 21 13.00 -14.35 -23.66
N LEU A 22 12.79 -13.98 -22.39
CA LEU A 22 12.37 -14.88 -21.30
C LEU A 22 10.95 -15.48 -21.49
N GLY A 23 10.19 -15.02 -22.50
CA GLY A 23 8.84 -15.50 -22.77
C GLY A 23 7.94 -15.36 -21.54
N ASN A 24 7.41 -16.49 -21.06
CA ASN A 24 6.51 -16.55 -19.88
C ASN A 24 7.26 -16.63 -18.53
N ASN A 25 8.60 -16.67 -18.51
CA ASN A 25 9.36 -16.74 -17.26
C ASN A 25 9.24 -15.45 -16.48
N LYS A 26 9.11 -15.54 -15.15
CA LYS A 26 9.01 -14.37 -14.26
C LYS A 26 10.39 -13.90 -13.83
N LEU A 27 10.59 -12.57 -13.81
CA LEU A 27 11.64 -11.93 -13.02
C LEU A 27 11.13 -11.73 -11.58
N TYR A 28 12.04 -11.71 -10.62
CA TYR A 28 11.68 -11.33 -9.27
C TYR A 28 12.82 -10.64 -8.54
N VAL A 29 12.45 -9.81 -7.57
CA VAL A 29 13.36 -9.16 -6.65
C VAL A 29 12.96 -9.54 -5.23
N VAL A 30 13.92 -9.98 -4.42
CA VAL A 30 13.72 -10.31 -3.00
C VAL A 30 14.36 -9.23 -2.13
N MET A 31 13.59 -8.68 -1.21
CA MET A 31 13.98 -7.62 -0.27
C MET A 31 13.62 -8.09 1.15
N GLY A 32 14.50 -8.87 1.77
CA GLY A 32 14.21 -9.53 3.05
C GLY A 32 13.07 -10.54 2.91
N ASN A 33 11.99 -10.33 3.68
CA ASN A 33 10.79 -11.17 3.62
C ASN A 33 9.81 -10.75 2.52
N LEU A 34 10.15 -9.78 1.68
CA LEU A 34 9.35 -9.33 0.56
C LEU A 34 9.87 -9.91 -0.76
N LYS A 35 8.97 -10.36 -1.62
CA LYS A 35 9.27 -10.72 -3.00
C LYS A 35 8.32 -10.00 -3.95
N VAL A 36 8.89 -9.31 -4.94
CA VAL A 36 8.18 -8.66 -6.04
C VAL A 36 8.39 -9.52 -7.28
N GLU A 37 7.35 -10.18 -7.77
CA GLU A 37 7.40 -10.99 -9.00
C GLU A 37 6.80 -10.23 -10.19
N PHE A 38 7.48 -10.26 -11.33
CA PHE A 38 7.07 -9.60 -12.57
C PHE A 38 7.15 -10.56 -13.78
N PRO A 39 6.18 -10.56 -14.71
CA PRO A 39 4.92 -9.82 -14.62
C PRO A 39 3.99 -10.37 -13.53
N GLY A 40 3.10 -9.51 -13.04
CA GLY A 40 1.98 -9.87 -12.19
C GLY A 40 0.88 -10.61 -12.95
N TYR A 41 -0.31 -10.71 -12.37
CA TYR A 41 -1.45 -11.38 -13.00
C TYR A 41 -2.06 -10.59 -14.17
N LYS A 42 -1.96 -9.26 -14.14
CA LYS A 42 -2.40 -8.39 -15.24
C LYS A 42 -1.23 -8.24 -16.21
N ASN A 43 -1.45 -8.54 -17.49
CA ASN A 43 -0.44 -8.44 -18.54
C ASN A 43 0.20 -7.04 -18.58
N ASN A 44 1.52 -7.02 -18.86
CA ASN A 44 2.41 -5.87 -19.09
C ASN A 44 2.22 -4.66 -18.16
N GLY A 45 3.04 -4.60 -17.10
CA GLY A 45 3.24 -3.39 -16.28
C GLY A 45 2.86 -3.52 -14.81
N ASP A 46 2.34 -4.67 -14.39
CA ASP A 46 1.97 -4.96 -13.00
C ASP A 46 2.92 -6.02 -12.38
N TYR A 47 2.96 -6.14 -11.05
CA TYR A 47 3.74 -7.15 -10.32
C TYR A 47 2.88 -7.85 -9.26
N LYS A 48 3.35 -8.99 -8.77
CA LYS A 48 2.74 -9.70 -7.62
C LYS A 48 3.61 -9.48 -6.39
N LEU A 49 2.99 -8.96 -5.33
CA LEU A 49 3.64 -8.85 -4.03
C LEU A 49 3.44 -10.13 -3.20
N LEU A 50 4.54 -10.68 -2.73
CA LEU A 50 4.57 -11.88 -1.89
C LEU A 50 5.37 -11.58 -0.63
N TYR A 51 4.96 -12.17 0.48
CA TYR A 51 5.70 -12.11 1.74
C TYR A 51 6.02 -13.51 2.25
N LYS A 52 7.12 -13.64 3.01
CA LYS A 52 7.56 -14.92 3.55
C LYS A 52 6.85 -15.21 4.87
N GLN A 53 6.13 -16.32 4.94
CA GLN A 53 5.48 -16.84 6.16
C GLN A 53 5.82 -18.34 6.30
N ASN A 54 6.49 -18.73 7.39
CA ASN A 54 6.85 -20.12 7.69
C ASN A 54 7.43 -20.85 6.46
N ASP A 55 8.45 -20.25 5.85
CA ASP A 55 9.13 -20.69 4.62
C ASP A 55 8.31 -20.70 3.31
N ASN A 56 7.05 -20.28 3.35
CA ASN A 56 6.20 -20.16 2.18
C ASN A 56 6.02 -18.71 1.73
N TRP A 57 5.90 -18.50 0.43
CA TRP A 57 5.56 -17.20 -0.14
C TRP A 57 4.04 -17.07 -0.28
N VAL A 58 3.46 -16.12 0.42
CA VAL A 58 2.02 -15.87 0.47
C VAL A 58 1.70 -14.48 -0.08
N ALA A 59 0.53 -14.33 -0.71
CA ALA A 59 0.11 -13.04 -1.25
C ALA A 59 -0.25 -12.10 -0.11
N PHE A 60 0.25 -10.87 -0.16
CA PHE A 60 -0.06 -9.85 0.84
C PHE A 60 -1.15 -8.91 0.31
N SER A 61 -2.16 -8.62 1.13
CA SER A 61 -3.33 -7.83 0.73
C SER A 61 -3.47 -6.51 1.48
N HIS A 62 -4.29 -5.60 0.93
CA HIS A 62 -4.69 -4.36 1.61
C HIS A 62 -5.37 -4.62 2.96
N SER A 63 -6.15 -5.69 3.06
CA SER A 63 -6.86 -6.09 4.27
C SER A 63 -5.89 -6.56 5.37
N ASP A 64 -4.75 -7.14 5.00
CA ASP A 64 -3.69 -7.52 5.96
C ASP A 64 -3.05 -6.27 6.58
N ILE A 65 -2.73 -5.25 5.78
CA ILE A 65 -2.25 -3.96 6.29
C ILE A 65 -3.29 -3.27 7.17
N VAL A 66 -4.55 -3.22 6.75
CA VAL A 66 -5.63 -2.62 7.57
C VAL A 66 -5.73 -3.30 8.92
N SER A 67 -5.69 -4.64 8.94
CA SER A 67 -5.70 -5.42 10.17
C SER A 67 -4.45 -5.17 11.03
N TYR A 68 -3.28 -5.06 10.40
CA TYR A 68 -2.02 -4.74 11.08
C TYR A 68 -2.09 -3.35 11.75
N ILE A 69 -2.50 -2.32 11.02
CA ILE A 69 -2.60 -0.94 11.53
C ILE A 69 -3.61 -0.88 12.68
N TYR A 70 -4.79 -1.49 12.51
CA TYR A 70 -5.81 -1.53 13.56
C TYR A 70 -5.28 -2.17 14.85
N LYS A 71 -4.59 -3.32 14.74
CA LYS A 71 -4.04 -4.05 15.90
C LYS A 71 -2.96 -3.24 16.64
N ASN A 72 -2.14 -2.50 15.90
CA ASN A 72 -1.00 -1.75 16.45
C ASN A 72 -1.33 -0.29 16.83
N THR A 73 -2.54 0.19 16.53
CA THR A 73 -2.99 1.53 16.91
C THR A 73 -3.48 1.53 18.37
N ASN A 74 -3.20 2.59 19.12
CA ASN A 74 -3.74 2.88 20.43
C ASN A 74 -3.81 4.41 20.66
N GLN A 75 -4.32 4.83 21.82
CA GLN A 75 -4.50 6.25 22.15
C GLN A 75 -3.19 7.04 22.26
N GLU A 76 -2.07 6.36 22.53
CA GLU A 76 -0.76 7.00 22.70
C GLU A 76 -0.02 7.16 21.36
N ASN A 77 -0.29 6.27 20.39
CA ASN A 77 0.51 6.18 19.17
C ASN A 77 -0.24 6.53 17.87
N PHE A 78 -1.56 6.73 17.89
CA PHE A 78 -2.35 6.93 16.67
C PHE A 78 -1.82 8.11 15.83
N LEU A 79 -1.38 9.19 16.47
CA LEU A 79 -0.83 10.35 15.76
C LEU A 79 0.47 10.01 15.05
N ASN A 80 1.33 9.21 15.67
CA ASN A 80 2.57 8.73 15.04
C ASN A 80 2.24 7.88 13.82
N ILE A 81 1.28 6.95 13.92
CA ILE A 81 0.81 6.15 12.78
C ILE A 81 0.33 7.02 11.62
N ILE A 82 -0.52 8.02 11.91
CA ILE A 82 -1.02 8.95 10.88
C ILE A 82 0.15 9.68 10.20
N ASN A 83 1.12 10.18 10.98
CA ASN A 83 2.29 10.86 10.46
C ASN A 83 3.18 9.93 9.62
N SER A 84 3.37 8.69 10.02
CA SER A 84 4.14 7.70 9.25
C SER A 84 3.45 7.32 7.95
N LEU A 85 2.13 7.14 7.97
CA LEU A 85 1.36 6.90 6.74
C LEU A 85 1.49 8.08 5.77
N GLU A 86 1.38 9.31 6.26
CA GLU A 86 1.56 10.51 5.46
C GLU A 86 2.98 10.63 4.88
N CYS A 87 3.98 10.38 5.71
CA CYS A 87 5.39 10.38 5.31
C CYS A 87 5.68 9.31 4.24
N ILE A 88 5.15 8.09 4.37
CA ILE A 88 5.32 7.05 3.35
C ILE A 88 4.54 7.40 2.09
N TYR A 89 3.34 7.98 2.19
CA TYR A 89 2.56 8.43 1.03
C TYR A 89 3.32 9.47 0.17
N GLN A 90 4.06 10.37 0.82
CA GLN A 90 4.86 11.41 0.17
C GLN A 90 6.21 10.89 -0.32
N ASN A 91 6.95 10.15 0.53
CA ASN A 91 8.37 9.86 0.34
C ASN A 91 8.66 8.38 0.00
N GLY A 92 7.66 7.51 0.01
CA GLY A 92 7.83 6.06 -0.14
C GLY A 92 8.72 5.46 0.94
N ILE A 93 9.66 4.59 0.56
CA ILE A 93 10.60 3.95 1.48
C ILE A 93 11.57 4.97 2.11
N MET A 94 11.77 6.14 1.48
CA MET A 94 12.63 7.21 2.00
C MET A 94 12.01 7.98 3.17
N CYS A 95 10.82 7.59 3.63
CA CYS A 95 10.24 8.12 4.84
C CYS A 95 11.18 7.94 6.04
N ASP A 96 11.59 9.05 6.66
CA ASP A 96 12.50 9.16 7.80
C ASP A 96 11.82 8.97 9.16
N ASN A 97 10.49 8.87 9.19
CA ASN A 97 9.75 8.57 10.40
C ASN A 97 9.91 7.08 10.80
N ASP A 98 10.39 6.79 12.00
CA ASP A 98 10.77 5.44 12.43
C ASP A 98 9.69 4.65 13.18
N PHE A 99 8.44 5.11 13.19
CA PHE A 99 7.36 4.37 13.85
C PHE A 99 7.15 2.97 13.22
N PHE A 100 7.11 2.91 11.89
CA PHE A 100 7.04 1.64 11.17
C PHE A 100 8.46 1.13 10.91
N SER A 101 8.66 -0.17 11.14
CA SER A 101 9.92 -0.83 10.75
C SER A 101 10.16 -0.70 9.24
N HIS A 102 11.42 -0.83 8.83
CA HIS A 102 11.76 -0.80 7.40
C HIS A 102 10.98 -1.86 6.59
N GLU A 103 10.72 -3.02 7.20
CA GLU A 103 9.92 -4.08 6.59
C GLU A 103 8.47 -3.63 6.34
N ILE A 104 7.82 -3.02 7.31
CA ILE A 104 6.44 -2.50 7.17
C ILE A 104 6.40 -1.33 6.17
N LYS A 105 7.40 -0.44 6.17
CA LYS A 105 7.54 0.62 5.16
C LYS A 105 7.60 0.02 3.74
N ASN A 106 8.37 -1.05 3.56
CA ASN A 106 8.45 -1.75 2.28
C ASN A 106 7.10 -2.37 1.89
N PHE A 107 6.40 -3.05 2.79
CA PHE A 107 5.09 -3.59 2.49
C PHE A 107 4.08 -2.52 2.09
N LEU A 108 3.98 -1.43 2.84
CA LEU A 108 3.11 -0.29 2.53
C LEU A 108 3.45 0.31 1.16
N PHE A 109 4.74 0.57 0.92
CA PHE A 109 5.19 1.15 -0.34
C PHE A 109 4.89 0.26 -1.54
N TRP A 110 5.35 -0.99 -1.53
CA TRP A 110 5.18 -1.88 -2.67
C TRP A 110 3.72 -2.31 -2.86
N LEU A 111 2.90 -2.37 -1.82
CA LEU A 111 1.49 -2.67 -2.02
C LEU A 111 0.77 -1.50 -2.72
N THR A 112 1.04 -0.27 -2.29
CA THR A 112 0.36 0.92 -2.81
C THR A 112 0.95 1.46 -4.12
N LEU A 113 2.23 1.19 -4.40
CA LEU A 113 2.85 1.46 -5.70
C LEU A 113 2.16 0.66 -6.81
N GLN A 114 1.68 -0.54 -6.51
CA GLN A 114 0.94 -1.39 -7.44
C GLN A 114 -0.37 -0.72 -7.87
N GLU A 115 -1.10 -0.12 -6.92
CA GLU A 115 -2.31 0.64 -7.19
C GLU A 115 -2.03 1.88 -8.03
N ASP A 116 -0.91 2.56 -7.81
CA ASP A 116 -0.51 3.76 -8.57
C ASP A 116 -0.04 3.44 -10.00
N LEU A 117 0.52 2.25 -10.23
CA LEU A 117 0.81 1.76 -11.58
C LEU A 117 -0.46 1.41 -12.34
N ASN A 118 -1.40 0.71 -11.69
CA ASN A 118 -2.64 0.26 -12.29
C ASN A 118 -3.65 1.40 -12.52
N TYR A 119 -3.68 2.38 -11.60
CA TYR A 119 -4.62 3.49 -11.60
C TYR A 119 -3.92 4.80 -11.24
N PRO A 120 -3.07 5.36 -12.12
CA PRO A 120 -2.19 6.48 -11.79
C PRO A 120 -2.94 7.76 -11.42
N MET A 121 -2.46 8.44 -10.39
CA MET A 121 -2.84 9.81 -10.05
C MET A 121 -2.32 10.83 -11.10
N PRO A 122 -2.98 12.00 -11.31
CA PRO A 122 -4.19 12.46 -10.61
C PRO A 122 -5.49 12.01 -11.27
N ARG A 123 -5.44 11.34 -12.43
CA ARG A 123 -6.65 10.90 -13.15
C ARG A 123 -7.49 9.92 -12.32
N TYR A 124 -6.82 9.00 -11.63
CA TYR A 124 -7.43 8.06 -10.69
C TYR A 124 -6.94 8.33 -9.27
N GLN A 125 -7.38 7.53 -8.31
CA GLN A 125 -6.93 7.65 -6.92
C GLN A 125 -5.56 7.01 -6.66
N GLY A 126 -5.09 6.06 -7.48
CA GLY A 126 -3.81 5.36 -7.30
C GLY A 126 -3.54 4.98 -5.85
N ARG A 127 -2.35 5.34 -5.35
CA ARG A 127 -1.98 5.14 -3.95
C ARG A 127 -2.82 5.91 -2.94
N LYS A 128 -3.54 6.97 -3.31
CA LYS A 128 -4.40 7.74 -2.38
C LYS A 128 -5.47 6.83 -1.75
N LEU A 129 -6.10 5.97 -2.54
CA LEU A 129 -7.18 5.08 -2.08
C LEU A 129 -6.76 4.09 -0.98
N PRO A 130 -5.68 3.29 -1.12
CA PRO A 130 -5.27 2.40 -0.05
C PRO A 130 -4.82 3.15 1.21
N PHE A 131 -4.12 4.28 1.09
CA PHE A 131 -3.78 5.10 2.26
C PHE A 131 -5.01 5.62 3.00
N GLN A 132 -6.10 5.94 2.29
CA GLN A 132 -7.37 6.27 2.93
C GLN A 132 -7.90 5.09 3.76
N ARG A 133 -7.85 3.85 3.24
CA ARG A 133 -8.28 2.65 3.99
C ARG A 133 -7.40 2.39 5.21
N PHE A 134 -6.09 2.65 5.09
CA PHE A 134 -5.14 2.51 6.18
C PHE A 134 -5.40 3.51 7.31
N TYR A 135 -5.70 4.76 6.96
CA TYR A 135 -6.13 5.78 7.93
C TYR A 135 -7.48 5.44 8.57
N GLU A 136 -8.44 4.94 7.79
CA GLU A 136 -9.73 4.49 8.33
C GLU A 136 -9.57 3.36 9.36
N ALA A 137 -8.54 2.51 9.25
CA ALA A 137 -8.21 1.51 10.27
C ALA A 137 -7.81 2.15 11.61
N VAL A 138 -7.10 3.29 11.57
CA VAL A 138 -6.78 4.09 12.76
C VAL A 138 -8.07 4.62 13.40
N LEU A 139 -8.97 5.19 12.59
CA LEU A 139 -10.26 5.70 13.07
C LEU A 139 -11.11 4.58 13.69
N ALA A 140 -11.12 3.40 13.07
CA ALA A 140 -11.82 2.24 13.62
C ALA A 140 -11.25 1.84 14.99
N LYS A 141 -9.92 1.86 15.15
CA LYS A 141 -9.29 1.53 16.43
C LYS A 141 -9.58 2.56 17.53
N LEU A 142 -9.75 3.83 17.16
CA LEU A 142 -10.18 4.90 18.07
C LEU A 142 -11.67 4.83 18.44
N GLY A 143 -12.43 3.88 17.86
CA GLY A 143 -13.84 3.64 18.20
C GLY A 143 -14.84 4.41 17.34
N PHE A 144 -14.41 5.05 16.26
CA PHE A 144 -15.29 5.83 15.39
C PHE A 144 -16.01 4.99 14.32
N TYR A 145 -15.44 3.83 13.97
CA TYR A 145 -15.95 2.93 12.96
C TYR A 145 -15.68 1.48 13.34
N GLU A 146 -16.45 0.54 12.79
CA GLU A 146 -16.17 -0.89 12.97
C GLU A 146 -15.07 -1.37 12.02
N LEU A 147 -14.15 -2.21 12.52
CA LEU A 147 -13.08 -2.78 11.68
C LEU A 147 -13.65 -3.55 10.48
N ASN A 148 -14.71 -4.34 10.67
CA ASN A 148 -15.33 -5.14 9.60
C ASN A 148 -15.88 -4.24 8.49
N PHE A 149 -16.40 -3.07 8.84
CA PHE A 149 -16.82 -2.08 7.85
C PHE A 149 -15.63 -1.57 7.03
N ILE A 150 -14.47 -1.30 7.66
CA ILE A 150 -13.26 -0.87 6.95
C ILE A 150 -12.70 -1.98 6.06
N LEU A 151 -12.68 -3.23 6.54
CA LEU A 151 -12.26 -4.40 5.75
C LEU A 151 -13.21 -4.69 4.57
N GLY A 152 -14.51 -4.41 4.71
CA GLY A 152 -15.43 -4.47 3.57
C GLY A 152 -15.07 -3.46 2.48
N ARG A 153 -14.61 -2.27 2.87
CA ARG A 153 -14.25 -1.18 1.97
C ARG A 153 -12.92 -1.36 1.25
N THR A 154 -12.02 -2.22 1.73
CA THR A 154 -10.77 -2.58 1.02
C THR A 154 -11.04 -3.50 -0.17
N ASN A 155 -12.12 -4.29 -0.14
CA ASN A 155 -12.49 -5.26 -1.17
C ASN A 155 -13.43 -4.69 -2.24
N ASN A 156 -13.24 -3.44 -2.67
CA ASN A 156 -14.13 -2.77 -3.61
C ASN A 156 -13.82 -3.08 -5.09
N HIS A 157 -13.82 -4.37 -5.45
CA HIS A 157 -13.64 -4.78 -6.84
C HIS A 157 -14.84 -4.37 -7.71
N ASN A 158 -14.59 -3.68 -8.82
CA ASN A 158 -15.58 -3.23 -9.82
C ASN A 158 -16.63 -2.21 -9.32
N GLY A 159 -16.48 -1.68 -8.11
CA GLY A 159 -17.38 -0.66 -7.55
C GLY A 159 -16.96 0.77 -7.91
N ARG A 160 -17.84 1.73 -7.60
CA ARG A 160 -17.48 3.16 -7.62
C ARG A 160 -16.42 3.43 -6.55
N VAL A 161 -15.57 4.44 -6.77
CA VAL A 161 -14.64 4.92 -5.73
C VAL A 161 -15.46 5.21 -4.47
N PRO A 162 -15.17 4.55 -3.32
CA PRO A 162 -15.97 4.74 -2.13
C PRO A 162 -15.79 6.16 -1.59
N GLN A 163 -16.88 6.75 -1.11
CA GLN A 163 -16.84 8.05 -0.45
C GLN A 163 -15.94 8.00 0.79
N LEU A 164 -15.26 9.10 1.07
CA LEU A 164 -14.50 9.30 2.30
C LEU A 164 -15.44 9.24 3.50
N LEU A 165 -14.93 8.71 4.61
CA LEU A 165 -15.64 8.73 5.89
C LEU A 165 -15.57 10.12 6.52
N GLN A 166 -16.53 10.41 7.39
CA GLN A 166 -16.51 11.63 8.18
C GLN A 166 -15.34 11.57 9.17
N ILE A 167 -14.52 12.62 9.19
CA ILE A 167 -13.44 12.69 10.18
C ILE A 167 -13.99 13.26 11.48
N PRO A 168 -13.82 12.57 12.63
CA PRO A 168 -14.21 13.10 13.92
C PRO A 168 -13.45 14.39 14.27
N GLN A 169 -14.12 15.29 14.99
CA GLN A 169 -13.51 16.55 15.41
C GLN A 169 -12.27 16.29 16.28
N GLY A 170 -11.19 17.06 16.03
CA GLY A 170 -9.94 16.96 16.79
C GLY A 170 -8.98 15.86 16.32
N VAL A 171 -9.35 15.05 15.32
CA VAL A 171 -8.45 14.06 14.72
C VAL A 171 -7.70 14.69 13.53
N LYS A 172 -6.38 14.48 13.45
CA LYS A 172 -5.57 14.93 12.31
C LYS A 172 -6.11 14.36 11.00
N VAL A 173 -6.28 15.23 10.01
CA VAL A 173 -6.62 14.87 8.62
C VAL A 173 -5.32 14.76 7.81
N PRO A 174 -4.94 13.58 7.31
CA PRO A 174 -3.73 13.45 6.50
C PRO A 174 -3.97 13.92 5.06
N VAL A 175 -2.88 14.29 4.37
CA VAL A 175 -2.92 14.91 3.02
C VAL A 175 -3.62 14.06 1.95
N PHE A 176 -3.55 12.73 2.08
CA PHE A 176 -4.20 11.79 1.16
C PHE A 176 -5.71 11.62 1.43
N TYR A 177 -6.23 12.21 2.50
CA TYR A 177 -7.65 12.17 2.89
C TYR A 177 -8.37 13.50 2.66
N MET A 178 -7.71 14.46 2.01
CA MET A 178 -8.35 15.68 1.51
C MET A 178 -8.85 15.45 0.08
N ILE A 179 -9.96 16.10 -0.31
CA ILE A 179 -10.54 15.97 -1.65
C ILE A 179 -9.63 16.63 -2.66
#